data_AF-A0A355PIQ4-F1
#
_entry.id   AF-A0A355PIQ4-F1
#
_cell.length_a   1.000
_cell.length_b   1.000
_cell.length_c   1.000
_cell.angle_alpha   90.00
_cell.angle_beta   90.00
_cell.angle_gamma   90.00
#
_symmetry.space_group_name_H-M   'P 1'
#
loop_
_entity.id
_entity.type
_entity.pdbx_description
1 polymer ?
#
loop_
_entity_poly.entity_id
_entity_poly.type
_entity_poly.pdbx_seq_one_letter_code
_entity_poly.pdbx_strand_id
1 'polypeptide(L)'
;VSDLGDQSVGNSSLQNGMSLLQRNARDLQEAVMSIRMIPMEFVFSRFPRVVRDTAGKLGKEIELITEGKSTELDKSLVERITDPLTHLVRNSLDHGVEMPDEREALGKPRTGKLVLSARHQGGNILIEVRDDGAGMDRDRLLAKARENGLNVSDTMSDEDVFQLIFAPGFSTAKEVTDVSGRGVGMDVVKRNIQGMGGRVEIQS
;
A
#
# COMPACT_ATOMS: atom_id res chain seq x y z
N VAL A 1 18.27 61.45 -19.81
CA VAL A 1 17.19 60.50 -19.47
C VAL A 1 16.88 59.73 -20.74
N SER A 2 17.31 58.47 -20.84
CA SER A 2 16.77 57.41 -21.73
C SER A 2 17.87 56.40 -22.11
N ASP A 3 18.07 55.35 -21.29
CA ASP A 3 18.66 54.10 -21.81
C ASP A 3 18.46 52.88 -20.88
N LEU A 4 17.24 52.64 -20.41
CA LEU A 4 16.89 51.48 -19.55
C LEU A 4 15.74 50.64 -20.10
N GLY A 5 15.41 50.78 -21.40
CA GLY A 5 14.18 50.25 -21.99
C GLY A 5 14.23 48.83 -22.57
N ASP A 6 15.41 48.23 -22.77
CA ASP A 6 15.53 47.07 -23.69
C ASP A 6 15.92 45.72 -23.02
N GLN A 7 16.24 45.71 -21.73
CA GLN A 7 16.62 44.46 -21.04
C GLN A 7 15.45 43.61 -20.54
N SER A 8 14.22 44.13 -20.52
CA SER A 8 13.04 43.39 -20.03
C SER A 8 12.36 42.53 -21.10
N VAL A 9 12.43 42.93 -22.37
CA VAL A 9 11.71 42.28 -23.48
C VAL A 9 12.37 40.96 -23.88
N GLY A 10 13.70 40.93 -23.99
CA GLY A 10 14.47 39.70 -24.29
C GLY A 10 14.39 38.64 -23.20
N ASN A 11 14.18 39.04 -21.94
CA ASN A 11 13.98 38.11 -20.84
C ASN A 11 12.58 37.48 -20.89
N SER A 12 11.56 38.24 -21.31
CA SER A 12 10.18 37.73 -21.43
C SER A 12 10.00 36.71 -22.55
N SER A 13 10.64 36.91 -23.71
CA SER A 13 10.57 35.96 -24.84
C SER A 13 11.31 34.66 -24.52
N LEU A 14 12.44 34.74 -23.82
CA LEU A 14 13.19 33.58 -23.33
C LEU A 14 12.37 32.81 -22.27
N GLN A 15 11.75 33.52 -21.32
CA GLN A 15 10.87 32.92 -20.31
C GLN A 15 9.65 32.23 -20.92
N ASN A 16 9.04 32.83 -21.94
CA ASN A 16 7.93 32.23 -22.69
C ASN A 16 8.39 30.98 -23.45
N GLY A 17 9.55 31.03 -24.10
CA GLY A 17 10.15 29.88 -24.77
C GLY A 17 10.48 28.73 -23.81
N MET A 18 11.04 29.04 -22.64
CA MET A 18 11.31 28.05 -21.59
C MET A 18 10.02 27.43 -21.03
N SER A 19 8.98 28.24 -20.80
CA SER A 19 7.68 27.76 -20.31
C SER A 19 7.01 26.82 -21.33
N LEU A 20 7.07 27.16 -22.62
CA LEU A 20 6.56 26.30 -23.69
C LEU A 20 7.33 24.98 -23.79
N LEU A 21 8.67 25.03 -23.70
CA LEU A 21 9.50 23.82 -23.67
C LEU A 21 9.19 22.94 -22.46
N GLN A 22 9.03 23.52 -21.27
CA GLN A 22 8.63 22.77 -20.07
C GLN A 22 7.27 22.09 -20.24
N ARG A 23 6.29 22.78 -20.85
CA ARG A 23 4.98 22.21 -21.12
C ARG A 23 5.07 21.05 -22.12
N ASN A 24 5.74 21.26 -23.25
CA ASN A 24 5.93 20.20 -24.26
C ASN A 24 6.69 18.99 -23.69
N ALA A 25 7.69 19.22 -22.84
CA ALA A 25 8.42 18.14 -22.18
C ALA A 25 7.51 17.34 -21.24
N ARG A 26 6.61 18.01 -20.51
CA ARG A 26 5.62 17.36 -19.64
C ARG A 26 4.59 16.57 -20.44
N ASP A 27 4.06 17.14 -21.52
CA ASP A 27 3.09 16.47 -22.39
C ASP A 27 3.69 15.21 -23.04
N LEU A 28 4.95 15.30 -23.49
CA LEU A 28 5.69 14.13 -24.00
C LEU A 28 5.92 13.09 -22.89
N GLN A 29 6.26 13.51 -21.69
CA GLN A 29 6.44 12.60 -20.56
C GLN A 29 5.13 11.86 -20.23
N GLU A 30 4.00 12.57 -20.17
CA GLU A 30 2.68 12.00 -19.93
C GLU A 30 2.28 11.02 -21.05
N ALA A 31 2.55 11.35 -22.31
CA ALA A 31 2.31 10.48 -23.46
C ALA A 31 3.19 9.22 -23.46
N VAL A 32 4.46 9.32 -23.03
CA VAL A 32 5.34 8.15 -22.91
C VAL A 32 4.89 7.24 -21.77
N MET A 33 4.46 7.82 -20.65
CA MET A 33 3.93 7.06 -19.52
C MET A 33 2.67 6.28 -19.92
N SER A 34 1.75 6.91 -20.67
CA SER A 34 0.50 6.26 -21.08
C SER A 34 0.70 5.01 -21.94
N ILE A 35 1.77 4.96 -22.75
CA ILE A 35 2.10 3.78 -23.58
C ILE A 35 2.49 2.56 -22.72
N ARG A 36 3.02 2.78 -21.51
CA ARG A 36 3.48 1.71 -20.60
C ARG A 36 2.42 1.29 -19.57
N MET A 37 1.23 1.86 -19.64
CA MET A 37 0.16 1.56 -18.69
C MET A 37 -0.35 0.14 -18.88
N ILE A 38 -0.49 -0.58 -17.76
CA ILE A 38 -0.96 -1.96 -17.70
C ILE A 38 -2.10 -2.04 -16.68
N PRO A 39 -3.21 -2.73 -16.98
CA PRO A 39 -4.31 -2.86 -16.04
C PRO A 39 -3.93 -3.66 -14.79
N MET A 40 -4.48 -3.27 -13.65
CA MET A 40 -4.29 -3.96 -12.36
C MET A 40 -4.77 -5.40 -12.35
N GLU A 41 -5.60 -5.82 -13.32
CA GLU A 41 -6.00 -7.21 -13.55
C GLU A 41 -4.82 -8.18 -13.58
N PHE A 42 -3.69 -7.78 -14.17
CA PHE A 42 -2.48 -8.61 -14.22
C PHE A 42 -1.91 -8.93 -12.84
N VAL A 43 -2.06 -8.00 -11.89
CA VAL A 43 -1.66 -8.18 -10.49
C VAL A 43 -2.73 -9.00 -9.77
N PHE A 44 -3.99 -8.56 -9.83
CA PHE A 44 -5.11 -9.16 -9.10
C PHE A 44 -5.41 -10.60 -9.49
N SER A 45 -5.17 -11.01 -10.74
CA SER A 45 -5.36 -12.39 -11.21
C SER A 45 -4.53 -13.44 -10.48
N ARG A 46 -3.44 -13.04 -9.81
CA ARG A 46 -2.57 -13.94 -9.03
C ARG A 46 -3.11 -14.26 -7.64
N PHE A 47 -3.87 -13.32 -7.07
CA PHE A 47 -4.30 -13.39 -5.66
C PHE A 47 -5.33 -14.46 -5.32
N PRO A 48 -6.28 -14.86 -6.20
CA PRO A 48 -7.19 -15.95 -5.89
C PRO A 48 -6.48 -17.25 -5.48
N ARG A 49 -5.34 -17.56 -6.13
CA ARG A 49 -4.54 -18.73 -5.78
C ARG A 49 -3.79 -18.52 -4.46
N VAL A 50 -3.16 -17.37 -4.28
CA VAL A 50 -2.42 -17.04 -3.03
C VAL A 50 -3.35 -17.10 -1.82
N VAL A 51 -4.54 -16.49 -1.92
CA VAL A 51 -5.55 -16.50 -0.85
C VAL A 51 -6.01 -17.92 -0.55
N ARG A 52 -6.35 -18.70 -1.57
CA ARG A 52 -6.79 -20.10 -1.38
C ARG A 52 -5.71 -20.95 -0.71
N ASP A 53 -4.47 -20.89 -1.21
CA ASP A 53 -3.36 -21.71 -0.71
C ASP A 53 -2.99 -21.32 0.73
N THR A 54 -2.98 -20.02 1.06
CA THR A 54 -2.69 -19.54 2.42
C THR A 54 -3.85 -19.81 3.38
N ALA A 55 -5.08 -19.48 3.00
CA ALA A 55 -6.26 -19.73 3.84
C ALA A 55 -6.43 -21.22 4.14
N GLY A 56 -6.21 -22.10 3.16
CA GLY A 56 -6.24 -23.55 3.36
C GLY A 56 -5.17 -24.05 4.34
N LYS A 57 -3.96 -23.49 4.33
CA LYS A 57 -2.90 -23.82 5.32
C LYS A 57 -3.25 -23.36 6.73
N LEU A 58 -3.96 -22.25 6.84
CA LEU A 58 -4.38 -21.68 8.13
C LEU A 58 -5.70 -22.26 8.63
N GLY A 59 -6.42 -23.05 7.83
CA GLY A 59 -7.76 -23.53 8.17
C GLY A 59 -8.83 -22.44 8.16
N LYS A 60 -8.61 -21.34 7.43
CA LYS A 60 -9.55 -20.21 7.33
C LYS A 60 -10.37 -20.30 6.05
N GLU A 61 -11.60 -19.81 6.10
CA GLU A 61 -12.50 -19.71 4.95
C GLU A 61 -12.59 -18.25 4.52
N ILE A 62 -12.12 -17.92 3.30
CA ILE A 62 -11.99 -16.53 2.86
C ILE A 62 -12.46 -16.36 1.41
N GLU A 63 -13.31 -15.36 1.21
CA GLU A 63 -13.75 -14.87 -0.10
C GLU A 63 -12.90 -13.67 -0.51
N LEU A 64 -12.28 -13.75 -1.69
CA LEU A 64 -11.53 -12.63 -2.28
C LEU A 64 -12.41 -11.87 -3.27
N ILE A 65 -12.59 -10.57 -3.03
CA ILE A 65 -13.27 -9.63 -3.93
C ILE A 65 -12.24 -8.67 -4.53
N THR A 66 -12.36 -8.43 -5.83
CA THR A 66 -11.42 -7.58 -6.58
C THR A 66 -12.18 -6.52 -7.35
N GLU A 67 -11.84 -5.25 -7.11
CA GLU A 67 -12.52 -4.08 -7.67
C GLU A 67 -11.53 -3.20 -8.43
N GLY A 68 -11.97 -2.56 -9.51
CA GLY A 68 -11.10 -1.67 -10.29
C GLY A 68 -9.97 -2.38 -11.03
N LYS A 69 -10.21 -3.60 -11.53
CA LYS A 69 -9.26 -4.39 -12.34
C LYS A 69 -8.75 -3.65 -13.58
N SER A 70 -9.58 -2.78 -14.15
CA SER A 70 -9.27 -1.97 -15.33
C SER A 70 -8.45 -0.72 -15.03
N THR A 71 -8.22 -0.38 -13.76
CA THR A 71 -7.35 0.74 -13.37
C THR A 71 -5.95 0.47 -13.88
N GLU A 72 -5.36 1.41 -14.61
CA GLU A 72 -4.08 1.21 -15.27
C GLU A 72 -2.93 1.84 -14.48
N LEU A 73 -1.79 1.14 -14.40
CA LEU A 73 -0.59 1.53 -13.68
C LEU A 73 0.66 1.30 -14.55
N ASP A 74 1.72 2.09 -14.37
CA ASP A 74 2.99 1.88 -15.09
C ASP A 74 3.52 0.45 -14.86
N LYS A 75 3.96 -0.22 -15.94
CA LYS A 75 4.51 -1.58 -15.86
C LYS A 75 5.57 -1.77 -14.77
N SER A 76 6.48 -0.81 -14.59
CA SER A 76 7.54 -0.92 -13.58
C SER A 76 6.97 -0.87 -12.15
N LEU A 77 5.90 -0.11 -11.94
CA LEU A 77 5.18 -0.07 -10.67
C LEU A 77 4.37 -1.37 -10.46
N VAL A 78 3.74 -1.91 -11.50
CA VAL A 78 3.03 -3.21 -11.47
C VAL A 78 3.97 -4.35 -11.02
N GLU A 79 5.18 -4.38 -11.56
CA GLU A 79 6.17 -5.40 -11.19
C GLU A 79 6.62 -5.26 -9.72
N ARG A 80 6.75 -4.02 -9.23
CA ARG A 80 7.23 -3.73 -7.88
C ARG A 80 6.14 -3.78 -6.79
N ILE A 81 4.88 -3.54 -7.13
CA ILE A 81 3.76 -3.50 -6.17
C ILE A 81 3.27 -4.91 -5.79
N THR A 82 3.56 -5.91 -6.61
CA THR A 82 3.10 -7.30 -6.42
C THR A 82 3.56 -7.88 -5.07
N ASP A 83 4.84 -7.69 -4.72
CA ASP A 83 5.41 -8.21 -3.46
C ASP A 83 4.81 -7.53 -2.22
N PRO A 84 4.76 -6.18 -2.12
CA PRO A 84 4.02 -5.47 -1.08
C PRO A 84 2.58 -5.95 -0.88
N LEU A 85 1.80 -6.07 -1.97
CA LEU A 85 0.40 -6.51 -1.88
C LEU A 85 0.29 -7.97 -1.44
N THR A 86 1.18 -8.84 -1.91
CA THR A 86 1.24 -10.25 -1.46
C THR A 86 1.42 -10.31 0.05
N HIS A 87 2.29 -9.46 0.59
CA HIS A 87 2.56 -9.42 2.02
C HIS A 87 1.37 -8.85 2.81
N LEU A 88 0.76 -7.75 2.36
CA LEU A 88 -0.45 -7.20 2.99
C LEU A 88 -1.60 -8.21 3.02
N VAL A 89 -1.82 -8.91 1.90
CA VAL A 89 -2.83 -9.97 1.83
C VAL A 89 -2.52 -11.07 2.84
N ARG A 90 -1.28 -11.58 2.89
CA ARG A 90 -0.91 -12.59 3.88
C ARG A 90 -1.16 -12.12 5.32
N ASN A 91 -0.81 -10.89 5.65
CA ASN A 91 -1.07 -10.34 6.99
C ASN A 91 -2.56 -10.30 7.33
N SER A 92 -3.42 -9.92 6.39
CA SER A 92 -4.88 -10.01 6.58
C SER A 92 -5.32 -11.47 6.80
N LEU A 93 -4.76 -12.44 6.09
CA LEU A 93 -5.10 -13.85 6.27
C LEU A 93 -4.54 -14.43 7.58
N ASP A 94 -3.31 -14.10 7.97
CA ASP A 94 -2.61 -14.64 9.13
C ASP A 94 -3.14 -14.03 10.44
N HIS A 95 -3.29 -12.70 10.46
CA HIS A 95 -3.54 -11.93 11.68
C HIS A 95 -4.85 -11.13 11.66
N GLY A 96 -5.37 -10.76 10.49
CA GLY A 96 -6.60 -9.96 10.38
C GLY A 96 -7.85 -10.81 10.62
N VAL A 97 -8.08 -11.80 9.75
CA VAL A 97 -9.29 -12.63 9.76
C VAL A 97 -9.20 -13.71 10.84
N GLU A 98 -10.23 -13.86 11.66
CA GLU A 98 -10.32 -14.85 12.74
C GLU A 98 -10.63 -16.26 12.21
N MET A 99 -10.58 -17.29 13.07
CA MET A 99 -10.98 -18.64 12.65
C MET A 99 -12.49 -18.72 12.35
N PRO A 100 -12.96 -19.60 11.45
CA PRO A 100 -14.37 -19.70 11.09
C PRO A 100 -15.31 -19.82 12.29
N ASP A 101 -14.95 -20.66 13.26
CA ASP A 101 -15.76 -20.89 14.47
C ASP A 101 -15.75 -19.68 15.41
N GLU A 102 -14.62 -18.97 15.51
CA GLU A 102 -14.51 -17.72 16.29
C GLU A 102 -15.37 -16.61 15.67
N ARG A 103 -15.41 -16.53 14.33
CA ARG A 103 -16.25 -15.57 13.62
C ARG A 103 -17.74 -15.81 13.88
N GLU A 104 -18.17 -17.07 13.82
CA GLU A 104 -19.56 -17.45 14.14
C GLU A 104 -19.91 -17.12 15.60
N ALA A 105 -18.98 -17.35 16.54
CA ALA A 105 -19.16 -16.98 17.94
C ALA A 105 -19.28 -15.44 18.15
N LEU A 106 -18.62 -14.65 17.31
CA LEU A 106 -18.73 -13.19 17.28
C LEU A 106 -19.93 -12.67 16.45
N GLY A 107 -20.76 -13.57 15.91
CA GLY A 107 -21.93 -13.21 15.09
C GLY A 107 -21.57 -12.71 13.67
N LYS A 108 -20.33 -12.92 13.22
CA LYS A 108 -19.87 -12.61 11.88
C LYS A 108 -20.11 -13.79 10.93
N PRO A 109 -20.16 -13.57 9.59
CA PRO A 109 -20.17 -14.66 8.63
C PRO A 109 -18.94 -15.56 8.78
N ARG A 110 -19.16 -16.87 8.71
CA ARG A 110 -18.13 -17.91 8.79
C ARG A 110 -16.99 -17.67 7.78
N THR A 111 -17.35 -17.36 6.54
CA THR A 111 -16.40 -16.96 5.50
C THR A 111 -16.02 -15.49 5.68
N GLY A 112 -14.73 -15.22 5.89
CA GLY A 112 -14.17 -13.87 5.93
C GLY A 112 -14.09 -13.24 4.55
N LYS A 113 -14.12 -11.91 4.48
CA LYS A 113 -14.07 -11.16 3.23
C LYS A 113 -12.76 -10.37 3.13
N LEU A 114 -12.04 -10.56 2.04
CA LEU A 114 -10.85 -9.79 1.69
C LEU A 114 -11.10 -9.04 0.37
N VAL A 115 -11.00 -7.72 0.40
CA VAL A 115 -11.21 -6.85 -0.77
C VAL A 115 -9.88 -6.25 -1.21
N LEU A 116 -9.56 -6.41 -2.49
CA LEU A 116 -8.50 -5.70 -3.18
C LEU A 116 -9.12 -4.71 -4.17
N SER A 117 -8.90 -3.42 -3.96
CA SER A 117 -9.45 -2.37 -4.83
C SER A 117 -8.33 -1.51 -5.41
N ALA A 118 -8.53 -1.00 -6.63
CA ALA A 118 -7.67 0.02 -7.23
C ALA A 118 -8.51 1.09 -7.93
N ARG A 119 -8.26 2.37 -7.65
CA ARG A 119 -8.96 3.49 -8.31
C ARG A 119 -8.05 4.69 -8.52
N HIS A 120 -8.38 5.51 -9.51
CA HIS A 120 -7.76 6.84 -9.65
C HIS A 120 -8.32 7.80 -8.60
N GLN A 121 -7.45 8.52 -7.90
CA GLN A 121 -7.82 9.52 -6.91
C GLN A 121 -6.80 10.67 -6.91
N GLY A 122 -7.24 11.86 -7.31
CA GLY A 122 -6.43 13.09 -7.23
C GLY A 122 -5.11 13.03 -8.00
N GLY A 123 -5.08 12.39 -9.17
CA GLY A 123 -3.85 12.20 -9.97
C GLY A 123 -2.96 11.06 -9.51
N ASN A 124 -3.32 10.37 -8.42
CA ASN A 124 -2.66 9.17 -7.93
C ASN A 124 -3.54 7.94 -8.16
N ILE A 125 -2.96 6.76 -7.93
CA ILE A 125 -3.71 5.50 -7.86
C ILE A 125 -3.77 5.08 -6.40
N LEU A 126 -4.98 4.97 -5.88
CA LEU A 126 -5.22 4.41 -4.57
C LEU A 126 -5.48 2.91 -4.71
N ILE A 127 -4.64 2.12 -4.05
CA ILE A 127 -4.78 0.66 -3.96
C ILE A 127 -5.10 0.35 -2.50
N GLU A 128 -6.20 -0.36 -2.25
CA GLU A 128 -6.64 -0.71 -0.90
C GLU A 128 -6.66 -2.23 -0.73
N VAL A 129 -6.24 -2.68 0.45
CA VAL A 129 -6.42 -4.04 0.97
C VAL A 129 -7.29 -3.91 2.21
N ARG A 130 -8.49 -4.50 2.19
CA ARG A 130 -9.45 -4.42 3.29
C ARG A 130 -9.92 -5.81 3.67
N ASP A 131 -9.90 -6.12 4.95
CA ASP A 131 -10.54 -7.31 5.51
C ASP A 131 -11.67 -6.94 6.49
N ASP A 132 -12.51 -7.92 6.82
CA ASP A 132 -13.58 -7.80 7.83
C ASP A 132 -13.24 -8.59 9.11
N GLY A 133 -11.94 -8.63 9.42
CA GLY A 133 -11.37 -9.36 10.54
C GLY A 133 -11.58 -8.70 11.90
N ALA A 134 -10.72 -9.06 12.86
CA ALA A 134 -10.77 -8.55 14.23
C ALA A 134 -10.31 -7.08 14.36
N GLY A 135 -9.70 -6.54 13.30
CA GLY A 135 -9.00 -5.25 13.35
C GLY A 135 -7.67 -5.35 14.10
N MET A 136 -7.04 -4.20 14.33
CA MET A 136 -5.78 -4.11 15.07
C MET A 136 -5.99 -3.90 16.56
N ASP A 137 -5.38 -4.78 17.36
CA ASP A 137 -5.36 -4.67 18.81
C ASP A 137 -4.32 -3.62 19.26
N ARG A 138 -4.84 -2.45 19.64
CA ARG A 138 -4.05 -1.30 20.14
C ARG A 138 -3.18 -1.67 21.34
N ASP A 139 -3.74 -2.36 22.32
CA ASP A 139 -3.03 -2.66 23.58
C ASP A 139 -1.91 -3.66 23.34
N ARG A 140 -2.16 -4.65 22.47
CA ARG A 140 -1.13 -5.61 22.05
C ARG A 140 0.00 -4.95 21.26
N LEU A 141 -0.31 -3.99 20.39
CA LEU A 141 0.70 -3.21 19.66
C LEU A 141 1.55 -2.36 20.59
N LEU A 142 0.93 -1.64 21.54
CA LEU A 142 1.64 -0.86 22.55
C LEU A 142 2.54 -1.74 23.44
N ALA A 143 2.03 -2.88 23.91
CA ALA A 143 2.80 -3.82 24.71
C ALA A 143 4.03 -4.34 23.94
N LYS A 144 3.85 -4.70 22.66
CA LYS A 144 4.96 -5.16 21.81
C LYS A 144 5.96 -4.05 21.51
N ALA A 145 5.50 -2.82 21.33
CA ALA A 145 6.37 -1.67 21.11
C ALA A 145 7.27 -1.40 22.32
N ARG A 146 6.72 -1.50 23.54
CA ARG A 146 7.48 -1.40 24.79
C ARG A 146 8.53 -2.50 24.91
N GLU A 147 8.17 -3.74 24.58
CA GLU A 147 9.10 -4.88 24.61
C GLU A 147 10.28 -4.68 23.64
N ASN A 148 10.01 -4.08 22.47
CA ASN A 148 11.02 -3.76 21.46
C ASN A 148 11.82 -2.47 21.76
N GLY A 149 11.62 -1.84 22.93
CA GLY A 149 12.34 -0.65 23.35
C GLY A 149 11.95 0.63 22.59
N LEU A 150 10.81 0.65 21.91
CA LEU A 150 10.28 1.85 21.27
C LEU A 150 9.70 2.78 22.34
N ASN A 151 9.97 4.07 22.19
CA ASN A 151 9.42 5.09 23.10
C ASN A 151 7.95 5.33 22.76
N VAL A 152 7.05 4.69 23.51
CA VAL A 152 5.60 4.78 23.31
C VAL A 152 4.90 5.36 24.54
N SER A 153 3.86 6.14 24.29
CA SER A 153 2.99 6.71 25.33
C SER A 153 1.59 6.13 25.24
N ASP A 154 0.93 5.93 26.38
CA ASP A 154 -0.49 5.53 26.41
C ASP A 154 -1.42 6.60 25.81
N THR A 155 -0.94 7.85 25.71
CA THR A 155 -1.67 8.98 25.12
C THR A 155 -1.54 9.09 23.61
N MET A 156 -0.85 8.15 22.94
CA MET A 156 -0.77 8.13 21.49
C MET A 156 -2.14 7.90 20.86
N SER A 157 -2.39 8.56 19.72
CA SER A 157 -3.59 8.30 18.92
C SER A 157 -3.55 6.89 18.35
N ASP A 158 -4.71 6.31 18.05
CA ASP A 158 -4.78 4.96 17.47
C ASP A 158 -4.03 4.89 16.14
N GLU A 159 -4.12 5.94 15.32
CA GLU A 159 -3.37 6.07 14.08
C GLU A 159 -1.85 6.00 14.32
N ASP A 160 -1.32 6.73 15.32
CA ASP A 160 0.10 6.68 15.67
C ASP A 160 0.53 5.30 16.19
N VAL A 161 -0.33 4.64 16.97
CA VAL A 161 -0.08 3.28 17.48
C VAL A 161 -0.02 2.28 16.33
N PHE A 162 -0.94 2.38 15.37
CA PHE A 162 -0.98 1.51 14.21
C PHE A 162 0.23 1.71 13.29
N GLN A 163 0.74 2.94 13.19
CA GLN A 163 1.98 3.22 12.44
C GLN A 163 3.22 2.53 13.03
N LEU A 164 3.20 2.11 14.31
CA LEU A 164 4.29 1.37 14.94
C LEU A 164 4.55 0.03 14.25
N ILE A 165 3.56 -0.54 13.56
CA ILE A 165 3.73 -1.79 12.82
C ILE A 165 4.81 -1.68 11.75
N PHE A 166 5.07 -0.47 11.24
CA PHE A 166 6.10 -0.20 10.25
C PHE A 166 7.49 0.06 10.85
N ALA A 167 7.66 0.04 12.17
CA ALA A 167 8.95 0.25 12.80
C ALA A 167 9.91 -0.90 12.45
N PRO A 168 11.21 -0.62 12.21
CA PRO A 168 12.19 -1.66 11.90
C PRO A 168 12.24 -2.71 13.01
N GLY A 169 12.20 -3.99 12.63
CA GLY A 169 12.21 -5.11 13.59
C GLY A 169 10.89 -5.29 14.36
N PHE A 170 9.86 -4.50 14.07
CA PHE A 170 8.54 -4.70 14.64
C PHE A 170 7.86 -5.90 13.97
N SER A 171 7.79 -7.00 14.71
CA SER A 171 7.02 -8.18 14.34
C SER A 171 6.16 -8.60 15.53
N THR A 172 4.90 -8.91 15.27
CA THR A 172 3.95 -9.44 16.26
C THR A 172 4.07 -10.96 16.41
N ALA A 173 4.89 -11.63 15.58
CA ALA A 173 5.11 -13.06 15.62
C ALA A 173 6.05 -13.43 16.79
N LYS A 174 5.62 -14.38 17.63
CA LYS A 174 6.44 -14.94 18.73
C LYS A 174 7.49 -15.93 18.23
N GLU A 175 7.30 -16.51 17.05
CA GLU A 175 8.23 -17.46 16.40
C GLU A 175 8.47 -17.07 14.94
N VAL A 176 9.68 -17.33 14.45
CA VAL A 176 10.04 -17.18 13.04
C VAL A 176 9.42 -18.35 12.27
N THR A 177 8.23 -18.17 11.71
CA THR A 177 7.59 -19.21 10.88
C THR A 177 8.21 -19.24 9.48
N ASP A 178 8.39 -20.44 8.92
CA ASP A 178 8.93 -20.69 7.56
C ASP A 178 8.20 -19.94 6.43
N VAL A 179 6.96 -19.51 6.66
CA VAL A 179 6.15 -18.73 5.70
C VAL A 179 6.70 -17.30 5.50
N SER A 180 7.51 -16.80 6.45
CA SER A 180 8.12 -15.46 6.46
C SER A 180 9.63 -15.48 6.16
N GLY A 181 10.16 -16.58 5.61
CA GLY A 181 11.58 -16.92 5.41
C GLY A 181 12.46 -15.98 4.55
N ARG A 182 12.17 -14.68 4.49
CA ARG A 182 13.05 -13.62 3.96
C ARG A 182 13.21 -12.42 4.90
N GLY A 183 12.66 -12.45 6.12
CA GLY A 183 12.73 -11.28 7.02
C GLY A 183 11.94 -10.08 6.49
N VAL A 184 10.83 -10.33 5.80
CA VAL A 184 9.98 -9.27 5.24
C VAL A 184 8.97 -8.88 6.31
N GLY A 185 9.28 -7.83 7.06
CA GLY A 185 8.33 -7.17 7.96
C GLY A 185 7.53 -6.10 7.24
N MET A 186 6.60 -5.48 7.96
CA MET A 186 5.85 -4.33 7.46
C MET A 186 6.77 -3.13 7.15
N ASP A 187 7.92 -3.03 7.81
CA ASP A 187 8.98 -2.07 7.50
C ASP A 187 9.50 -2.20 6.05
N VAL A 188 9.62 -3.42 5.53
CA VAL A 188 10.05 -3.68 4.13
C VAL A 188 8.95 -3.25 3.16
N VAL A 189 7.69 -3.52 3.48
CA VAL A 189 6.54 -3.07 2.67
C VAL A 189 6.51 -1.55 2.58
N LYS A 190 6.66 -0.84 3.71
CA LYS A 190 6.73 0.63 3.73
C LYS A 190 7.88 1.16 2.89
N ARG A 191 9.10 0.60 3.05
CA ARG A 191 10.27 1.00 2.25
C ARG A 191 10.08 0.76 0.76
N ASN A 192 9.49 -0.37 0.37
CA ASN A 192 9.20 -0.68 -1.02
C ASN A 192 8.22 0.32 -1.63
N ILE A 193 7.15 0.67 -0.90
CA ILE A 193 6.15 1.66 -1.34
C ILE A 193 6.77 3.06 -1.43
N GLN A 194 7.53 3.49 -0.43
CA GLN A 194 8.22 4.79 -0.46
C GLN A 194 9.25 4.86 -1.60
N GLY A 195 9.97 3.78 -1.88
CA GLY A 195 10.89 3.69 -3.02
C GLY A 195 10.19 3.72 -4.39
N MET A 196 8.86 3.61 -4.44
CA MET A 196 8.05 3.83 -5.65
C MET A 196 7.54 5.28 -5.75
N GLY A 197 7.87 6.14 -4.78
CA GLY A 197 7.27 7.47 -4.63
C GLY A 197 5.84 7.44 -4.07
N GLY A 198 5.41 6.29 -3.54
CA GLY A 198 4.08 6.11 -2.94
C GLY A 198 4.07 6.39 -1.44
N ARG A 199 2.85 6.40 -0.89
CA ARG A 199 2.58 6.46 0.55
C ARG A 199 1.74 5.25 0.96
N VAL A 200 1.93 4.80 2.20
CA VAL A 200 1.13 3.75 2.81
C VAL A 200 0.49 4.30 4.09
N GLU A 201 -0.78 3.98 4.28
CA GLU A 201 -1.59 4.35 5.43
C GLU A 201 -2.36 3.12 5.90
N ILE A 202 -2.68 3.07 7.19
CA ILE A 202 -3.49 2.00 7.77
C ILE A 202 -4.67 2.63 8.49
N GLN A 203 -5.84 2.02 8.32
CA GLN A 203 -7.06 2.31 9.06
C GLN A 203 -7.62 0.99 9.56
N SER A 204 -8.01 0.93 10.82
CA SER A 204 -8.66 -0.22 11.45
C SER A 204 -9.65 0.23 12.50
#